data_AF-A0A957X019-F1
#
_entry.id   AF-A0A957X019-F1
#
_cell.length_a   1.000
_cell.length_b   1.000
_cell.length_c   1.000
_cell.angle_alpha   90.00
_cell.angle_beta   90.00
_cell.angle_gamma   90.00
#
_symmetry.space_group_name_H-M   'P 1'
#
loop_
_entity.id
_entity.type
_entity.pdbx_description
1 polymer ?
#
loop_
_entity_poly.entity_id
_entity_poly.type
_entity_poly.pdbx_seq_one_letter_code
_entity_poly.pdbx_strand_id
1 'polypeptide(L)'
;MNNKQNNNTLLWVIAGAAIILCCCCLFMLGAGGIGFGLLASSNSSAGPAPLDAVTVEVVPASPSTQPARPSATPRPTQPAGQSSAAPTPAAEEFLTEMQLQEAVVPARNLRVLSEELRGTGPIPEVVNDTTPTYQLNEQQKFWINNDDTGEHFQIDARLAYVNDVLYMWVEDGANYDPDDLKDAADKFAEQTYPTDRNFFGSEWNPGVDNDPRLHILHATQLGDYIAGYYSSSDEYSRIAQPTSNEKEMFYIELDWVNGLLGSNPLEYDTVLAHEFQHMIHWHTDVNEETWVGEGLSEFAQDVAGFGPTTTFSRSFLRVPDTQLTSWSDGSAGNENHYGAAYLFMVYFAQRFGSDLTRALVAHPANGVAGIDDILVWSGSELTFDDVYADWVVANYADAPDALGLDGIYG
;
A
#
# COMPACT_ATOMS: atom_id res chain seq x y z
N MET A 1 6.06 28.95 -53.51
CA MET A 1 6.81 29.88 -52.64
C MET A 1 7.30 29.08 -51.45
N ASN A 2 8.63 29.07 -51.28
CA ASN A 2 9.35 28.37 -50.20
C ASN A 2 8.84 28.76 -48.82
N ASN A 3 8.76 27.80 -47.90
CA ASN A 3 9.00 28.11 -46.49
C ASN A 3 10.03 27.13 -45.93
N LYS A 4 11.28 27.60 -45.91
CA LYS A 4 12.47 26.92 -45.40
C LYS A 4 12.90 27.71 -44.15
N GLN A 5 12.27 27.41 -43.02
CA GLN A 5 12.58 27.92 -41.67
C GLN A 5 11.89 26.91 -40.73
N ASN A 6 12.58 25.99 -40.03
CA ASN A 6 13.34 26.27 -38.81
C ASN A 6 14.19 25.05 -38.37
N ASN A 7 15.11 24.54 -39.19
CA ASN A 7 16.01 23.46 -38.74
C ASN A 7 17.11 23.96 -37.78
N ASN A 8 17.40 25.25 -37.76
CA ASN A 8 18.48 25.78 -36.93
C ASN A 8 18.07 25.88 -35.46
N THR A 9 16.80 26.16 -35.15
CA THR A 9 16.31 26.26 -33.76
C THR A 9 16.33 24.90 -33.06
N LEU A 10 15.96 23.83 -33.77
CA LEU A 10 16.02 22.46 -33.26
C LEU A 10 17.46 22.00 -33.02
N LEU A 11 18.40 22.37 -33.91
CA LEU A 11 19.83 22.09 -33.74
C LEU A 11 20.44 22.82 -32.52
N TRP A 12 20.01 24.05 -32.21
CA TRP A 12 20.48 24.78 -31.03
C TRP A 12 19.90 24.23 -29.71
N VAL A 13 18.67 23.71 -29.74
CA VAL A 13 18.04 23.06 -28.57
C VAL A 13 18.70 21.71 -28.27
N ILE A 14 18.99 20.90 -29.30
CA ILE A 14 19.69 19.62 -29.14
C ILE A 14 21.15 19.84 -28.70
N ALA A 15 21.83 20.86 -29.23
CA ALA A 15 23.17 21.23 -28.79
C ALA A 15 23.21 21.75 -27.34
N GLY A 16 22.18 22.49 -26.90
CA GLY A 16 22.03 22.95 -25.51
C GLY A 16 21.81 21.79 -24.53
N ALA A 17 20.93 20.84 -24.87
CA ALA A 17 20.65 19.66 -24.05
C ALA A 17 21.87 18.75 -23.90
N ALA A 18 22.66 18.56 -24.97
CA ALA A 18 23.88 17.76 -24.94
C ALA A 18 25.00 18.38 -24.06
N ILE A 19 25.09 19.72 -23.99
CA ILE A 19 26.06 20.41 -23.13
C ILE A 19 25.66 20.30 -21.65
N ILE A 20 24.36 20.38 -21.34
CA ILE A 20 23.86 20.21 -19.97
C ILE A 20 24.08 18.76 -19.49
N LEU A 21 23.81 17.77 -20.34
CA LEU A 21 24.05 16.35 -20.02
C LEU A 21 25.55 16.05 -19.81
N CYS A 22 26.43 16.67 -20.60
CA CYS A 22 27.89 16.51 -20.47
C CYS A 22 28.44 17.18 -19.18
N CYS A 23 27.86 18.31 -18.75
CA CYS A 23 28.22 18.96 -17.49
C CYS A 23 27.76 18.18 -16.25
N CYS A 24 26.63 17.45 -16.32
CA CYS A 24 26.17 16.58 -15.23
C CYS A 24 27.03 15.33 -15.06
N CYS A 25 27.54 14.75 -16.16
CA CYS A 25 28.44 13.58 -16.10
C CYS A 25 29.84 13.92 -15.54
N LEU A 26 30.32 15.15 -15.71
CA LEU A 26 31.61 15.59 -15.16
C LEU A 26 31.57 15.87 -13.65
N PHE A 27 30.40 16.18 -13.09
CA PHE A 27 30.23 16.32 -11.63
C PHE A 27 30.19 14.97 -10.90
N MET A 28 29.69 13.90 -11.55
CA MET A 28 29.65 12.55 -10.97
C MET A 28 31.01 11.85 -10.93
N LEU A 29 31.96 12.22 -11.80
CA LEU A 29 33.32 11.66 -11.80
C LEU A 29 34.29 12.38 -10.84
N GLY A 30 33.90 13.52 -10.27
CA GLY A 30 34.72 14.29 -9.31
C GLY A 30 34.57 13.87 -7.83
N ALA A 31 33.50 13.16 -7.48
CA ALA A 31 33.21 12.77 -6.09
C ALA A 31 33.60 11.31 -5.75
N GLY A 32 33.89 10.47 -6.74
CA GLY A 32 34.26 9.06 -6.55
C GLY A 32 35.76 8.78 -6.36
N GLY A 33 36.63 9.80 -6.40
CA GLY A 33 38.09 9.62 -6.52
C GLY A 33 38.92 9.66 -5.23
N ILE A 34 38.32 9.86 -4.04
CA ILE A 34 39.10 10.01 -2.79
C ILE A 34 38.89 8.83 -1.80
N GLY A 35 38.00 7.88 -2.10
CA GLY A 35 37.58 6.85 -1.14
C GLY A 35 38.23 5.46 -1.27
N PHE A 36 39.25 5.25 -2.12
CA PHE A 36 39.74 3.88 -2.42
C PHE A 36 41.26 3.67 -2.31
N GLY A 37 41.91 4.40 -1.39
CA GLY A 37 43.37 4.39 -1.25
C GLY A 37 43.96 3.91 0.09
N LEU A 38 43.18 3.54 1.11
CA LEU A 38 43.73 3.29 2.46
C LEU A 38 43.08 2.13 3.24
N LEU A 39 42.75 1.03 2.59
CA LEU A 39 42.48 -0.25 3.29
C LEU A 39 43.20 -1.41 2.60
N ALA A 40 44.53 -1.34 2.61
CA ALA A 40 45.36 -2.53 2.52
C ALA A 40 46.63 -2.30 3.33
N SER A 41 46.86 -3.20 4.29
CA SER A 41 48.08 -3.43 5.10
C SER A 41 48.10 -2.85 6.53
N SER A 42 47.79 -3.69 7.52
CA SER A 42 48.80 -4.34 8.38
C SER A 42 48.17 -4.90 9.68
N ASN A 43 48.31 -6.23 9.84
CA ASN A 43 48.27 -6.90 11.14
C ASN A 43 49.42 -6.38 12.02
N SER A 44 49.15 -6.04 13.28
CA SER A 44 50.04 -6.34 14.41
C SER A 44 49.33 -6.16 15.76
N SER A 45 49.53 -7.16 16.60
CA SER A 45 49.06 -7.34 17.96
C SER A 45 49.65 -6.34 18.97
N ALA A 46 48.80 -5.75 19.82
CA ALA A 46 49.16 -5.26 21.16
C ALA A 46 47.90 -5.20 22.04
N GLY A 47 47.91 -5.88 23.19
CA GLY A 47 46.80 -5.85 24.16
C GLY A 47 46.71 -4.51 24.90
N PRO A 48 45.57 -4.17 25.52
CA PRO A 48 45.46 -2.94 26.28
C PRO A 48 46.01 -3.10 27.71
N ALA A 49 46.93 -2.19 28.06
CA ALA A 49 47.28 -1.85 29.43
C ALA A 49 46.20 -0.91 30.04
N PRO A 50 46.08 -0.82 31.38
CA PRO A 50 44.92 -0.23 32.04
C PRO A 50 44.95 1.30 31.98
N LEU A 51 43.78 1.92 31.79
CA LEU A 51 43.61 3.37 31.92
C LEU A 51 43.27 3.72 33.36
N ASP A 52 44.03 4.68 33.88
CA ASP A 52 43.95 5.24 35.22
C ASP A 52 42.58 5.83 35.56
N ALA A 53 42.18 5.62 36.82
CA ALA A 53 40.96 6.15 37.39
C ALA A 53 41.03 7.69 37.51
N VAL A 54 40.10 8.39 36.87
CA VAL A 54 39.81 9.79 37.15
C VAL A 54 38.86 9.84 38.33
N THR A 55 39.36 10.30 39.48
CA THR A 55 38.55 10.64 40.66
C THR A 55 37.74 11.91 40.38
N VAL A 56 36.41 11.80 40.41
CA VAL A 56 35.49 12.95 40.44
C VAL A 56 35.19 13.28 41.89
N GLU A 57 35.47 14.52 42.28
CA GLU A 57 35.22 15.10 43.60
C GLU A 57 33.70 15.27 43.81
N VAL A 58 33.15 14.65 44.86
CA VAL A 58 31.73 14.77 45.23
C VAL A 58 31.54 16.06 46.05
N VAL A 59 30.86 17.04 45.46
CA VAL A 59 30.37 18.24 46.18
C VAL A 59 29.05 17.89 46.88
N PRO A 60 28.86 18.22 48.18
CA PRO A 60 27.62 17.92 48.88
C PRO A 60 26.48 18.83 48.41
N ALA A 61 25.33 18.22 48.13
CA ALA A 61 24.11 18.90 47.69
C ALA A 61 23.50 19.78 48.81
N SER A 62 23.25 21.04 48.48
CA SER A 62 22.29 21.89 49.20
C SER A 62 20.86 21.55 48.74
N PRO A 63 19.82 21.73 49.58
CA PRO A 63 18.49 21.23 49.31
C PRO A 63 17.83 22.01 48.17
N SER A 64 17.59 21.32 47.05
CA SER A 64 16.88 21.85 45.89
C SER A 64 15.38 21.60 46.02
N THR A 65 14.61 22.67 45.99
CA THR A 65 13.16 22.70 45.85
C THR A 65 12.71 22.06 44.54
N GLN A 66 11.69 21.20 44.63
CA GLN A 66 10.96 20.56 43.54
C GLN A 66 10.66 21.52 42.35
N PRO A 67 10.97 21.17 41.09
CA PRO A 67 10.58 21.99 39.95
C PRO A 67 9.05 21.99 39.80
N ALA A 68 8.44 23.17 39.79
CA ALA A 68 7.05 23.33 39.44
C ALA A 68 6.84 22.99 37.96
N ARG A 69 5.75 22.28 37.69
CA ARG A 69 5.18 22.01 36.34
C ARG A 69 5.14 23.31 35.52
N PRO A 70 5.50 23.31 34.22
CA PRO A 70 5.39 24.52 33.40
C PRO A 70 3.94 25.00 33.38
N SER A 71 3.75 26.23 33.83
CA SER A 71 2.47 26.93 33.82
C SER A 71 2.17 27.42 32.41
N ALA A 72 0.92 27.29 31.98
CA ALA A 72 0.45 27.68 30.65
C ALA A 72 0.79 29.15 30.32
N THR A 73 1.19 29.38 29.07
CA THR A 73 1.46 30.69 28.47
C THR A 73 0.28 31.67 28.68
N PRO A 74 0.52 32.96 29.00
CA PRO A 74 -0.56 33.90 29.24
C PRO A 74 -1.36 34.20 27.96
N ARG A 75 -2.67 33.98 28.02
CA ARG A 75 -3.63 34.38 26.98
C ARG A 75 -3.79 35.92 26.97
N PRO A 76 -3.97 36.58 25.81
CA PRO A 76 -4.21 38.02 25.76
C PRO A 76 -5.50 38.40 26.50
N THR A 77 -5.44 39.45 27.32
CA THR A 77 -6.60 40.02 28.03
C THR A 77 -7.51 40.73 27.03
N GLN A 78 -8.68 40.15 26.76
CA GLN A 78 -9.74 40.79 25.98
C GLN A 78 -10.54 41.74 26.91
N PRO A 79 -10.94 42.95 26.48
CA PRO A 79 -11.71 43.88 27.31
C PRO A 79 -13.07 43.27 27.67
N ALA A 80 -13.50 43.48 28.92
CA ALA A 80 -14.82 43.07 29.40
C ALA A 80 -15.94 43.81 28.64
N GLY A 81 -16.43 43.20 27.57
CA GLY A 81 -17.59 43.61 26.82
C GLY A 81 -18.56 42.43 26.70
N GLN A 82 -19.71 42.55 27.36
CA GLN A 82 -20.94 41.77 27.22
C GLN A 82 -20.77 40.30 26.81
N SER A 83 -20.83 39.43 27.82
CA SER A 83 -21.08 38.00 27.70
C SER A 83 -22.37 37.74 26.90
N SER A 84 -22.24 37.55 25.58
CA SER A 84 -23.09 36.59 24.89
C SER A 84 -22.57 35.23 25.32
N ALA A 85 -23.36 34.49 26.08
CA ALA A 85 -23.07 33.08 26.31
C ALA A 85 -22.81 32.44 24.94
N ALA A 86 -21.60 31.91 24.73
CA ALA A 86 -21.44 30.91 23.70
C ALA A 86 -22.44 29.80 24.06
N PRO A 87 -23.19 29.25 23.09
CA PRO A 87 -24.04 28.11 23.39
C PRO A 87 -23.12 27.06 24.01
N THR A 88 -23.46 26.61 25.22
CA THR A 88 -22.99 25.32 25.71
C THR A 88 -23.24 24.34 24.56
N PRO A 89 -22.27 23.52 24.13
CA PRO A 89 -22.56 22.44 23.21
C PRO A 89 -23.74 21.70 23.81
N ALA A 90 -24.89 21.74 23.13
CA ALA A 90 -26.05 21.04 23.60
C ALA A 90 -25.66 19.57 23.70
N ALA A 91 -26.23 18.84 24.65
CA ALA A 91 -26.11 17.39 24.72
C ALA A 91 -26.50 16.67 23.41
N GLU A 92 -27.02 17.41 22.42
CA GLU A 92 -27.30 17.00 21.06
C GLU A 92 -26.05 16.69 20.20
N GLU A 93 -24.88 17.30 20.43
CA GLU A 93 -23.66 16.97 19.64
C GLU A 93 -23.19 15.53 19.88
N PHE A 94 -23.29 15.04 21.11
CA PHE A 94 -22.99 13.64 21.44
C PHE A 94 -24.08 12.67 20.96
N LEU A 95 -25.31 13.14 20.73
CA LEU A 95 -26.36 12.32 20.14
C LEU A 95 -26.05 12.02 18.68
N THR A 96 -25.51 12.98 17.92
CA THR A 96 -25.21 12.75 16.50
C THR A 96 -24.04 11.78 16.29
N GLU A 97 -22.98 11.86 17.10
CA GLU A 97 -21.85 10.91 17.01
C GLU A 97 -22.28 9.51 17.43
N MET A 98 -23.01 9.38 18.56
CA MET A 98 -23.55 8.10 19.01
C MET A 98 -24.53 7.50 17.99
N GLN A 99 -25.38 8.34 17.36
CA GLN A 99 -26.28 7.90 16.30
C GLN A 99 -25.53 7.46 15.03
N LEU A 100 -24.41 8.11 14.69
CA LEU A 100 -23.56 7.69 13.59
C LEU A 100 -22.83 6.38 13.89
N GLN A 101 -22.37 6.19 15.13
CA GLN A 101 -21.74 4.94 15.59
C GLN A 101 -22.73 3.76 15.59
N GLU A 102 -24.01 4.01 15.89
CA GLU A 102 -25.07 2.99 15.85
C GLU A 102 -25.68 2.81 14.45
N ALA A 103 -25.36 3.69 13.48
CA ALA A 103 -25.93 3.62 12.15
C ALA A 103 -25.31 2.48 11.35
N VAL A 104 -26.12 1.48 11.02
CA VAL A 104 -25.72 0.42 10.08
C VAL A 104 -25.74 1.00 8.67
N VAL A 105 -24.57 1.34 8.15
CA VAL A 105 -24.39 1.71 6.75
C VAL A 105 -24.11 0.43 5.96
N PRO A 106 -25.02 -0.01 5.08
CA PRO A 106 -24.77 -1.21 4.29
C PRO A 106 -23.59 -0.98 3.36
N ALA A 107 -22.80 -2.03 3.16
CA ALA A 107 -21.71 -2.01 2.22
C ALA A 107 -22.19 -1.64 0.81
N ARG A 108 -21.37 -0.89 0.08
CA ARG A 108 -21.71 -0.45 -1.29
C ARG A 108 -21.77 -1.65 -2.21
N ASN A 109 -22.94 -1.91 -2.80
CA ASN A 109 -23.12 -2.92 -3.84
C ASN A 109 -23.69 -2.28 -5.12
N LEU A 110 -22.88 -2.23 -6.19
CA LEU A 110 -23.27 -1.56 -7.44
C LEU A 110 -24.46 -2.22 -8.15
N ARG A 111 -24.61 -3.55 -8.00
CA ARG A 111 -25.73 -4.30 -8.56
C ARG A 111 -27.03 -3.83 -7.91
N VAL A 112 -27.12 -3.91 -6.58
CA VAL A 112 -28.30 -3.50 -5.81
C VAL A 112 -28.62 -2.02 -6.04
N LEU A 113 -27.60 -1.15 -6.00
CA LEU A 113 -27.79 0.28 -6.26
C LEU A 113 -28.33 0.54 -7.68
N SER A 114 -27.90 -0.23 -8.68
CA SER A 114 -28.40 -0.10 -10.06
C SER A 114 -29.81 -0.62 -10.22
N GLU A 115 -30.18 -1.69 -9.51
CA GLU A 115 -31.56 -2.20 -9.48
C GLU A 115 -32.51 -1.17 -8.86
N GLU A 116 -32.15 -0.61 -7.69
CA GLU A 116 -32.99 0.27 -6.89
C GLU A 116 -33.06 1.71 -7.43
N LEU A 117 -31.92 2.31 -7.77
CA LEU A 117 -31.84 3.73 -8.11
C LEU A 117 -31.96 4.01 -9.60
N ARG A 118 -31.49 3.09 -10.45
CA ARG A 118 -31.54 3.24 -11.92
C ARG A 118 -32.71 2.49 -12.57
N GLY A 119 -33.40 1.61 -11.83
CA GLY A 119 -34.56 0.87 -12.34
C GLY A 119 -34.20 -0.10 -13.48
N THR A 120 -33.00 -0.67 -13.46
CA THR A 120 -32.48 -1.58 -14.49
C THR A 120 -33.23 -2.92 -14.57
N GLY A 121 -34.03 -3.25 -13.54
CA GLY A 121 -34.57 -4.60 -13.34
C GLY A 121 -33.51 -5.54 -12.76
N PRO A 122 -33.82 -6.82 -12.53
CA PRO A 122 -32.87 -7.76 -11.93
C PRO A 122 -31.59 -7.89 -12.76
N ILE A 123 -30.44 -7.71 -12.11
CA ILE A 123 -29.12 -7.85 -12.71
C ILE A 123 -28.53 -9.19 -12.25
N PRO A 124 -28.00 -10.03 -13.17
CA PRO A 124 -27.34 -11.27 -12.79
C PRO A 124 -26.06 -10.98 -12.00
N GLU A 125 -25.82 -11.78 -10.98
CA GLU A 125 -24.56 -11.78 -10.23
C GLU A 125 -23.47 -12.50 -11.03
N VAL A 126 -23.80 -13.63 -11.67
CA VAL A 126 -22.93 -14.35 -12.62
C VAL A 126 -23.44 -14.15 -14.05
N VAL A 127 -22.60 -13.66 -14.95
CA VAL A 127 -22.96 -13.23 -16.30
C VAL A 127 -22.92 -14.34 -17.35
N ASN A 128 -22.20 -15.44 -17.07
CA ASN A 128 -22.08 -16.58 -17.98
C ASN A 128 -22.69 -17.86 -17.41
N ASP A 129 -23.53 -18.54 -18.18
CA ASP A 129 -24.11 -19.85 -17.80
C ASP A 129 -23.06 -20.97 -17.71
N THR A 130 -21.93 -20.82 -18.42
CA THR A 130 -20.85 -21.81 -18.49
C THR A 130 -19.50 -21.10 -18.52
N THR A 131 -18.47 -21.73 -17.96
CA THR A 131 -17.09 -21.25 -18.02
C THR A 131 -16.65 -20.91 -19.46
N PRO A 132 -16.18 -19.68 -19.71
CA PRO A 132 -15.57 -19.30 -20.97
C PRO A 132 -14.38 -20.18 -21.35
N THR A 133 -13.97 -20.12 -22.61
CA THR A 133 -12.75 -20.82 -23.05
C THR A 133 -11.94 -19.90 -23.92
N TYR A 134 -10.71 -19.65 -23.51
CA TYR A 134 -9.75 -18.80 -24.22
C TYR A 134 -8.62 -19.64 -24.82
N GLN A 135 -8.17 -19.28 -26.02
CA GLN A 135 -7.04 -19.91 -26.69
C GLN A 135 -5.80 -19.04 -26.64
N LEU A 136 -4.62 -19.64 -26.52
CA LEU A 136 -3.36 -18.89 -26.63
C LEU A 136 -3.32 -18.06 -27.92
N ASN A 137 -2.86 -16.82 -27.81
CA ASN A 137 -2.84 -15.77 -28.84
C ASN A 137 -4.21 -15.24 -29.29
N GLU A 138 -5.31 -15.70 -28.69
CA GLU A 138 -6.62 -15.08 -28.86
C GLU A 138 -6.57 -13.63 -28.39
N GLN A 139 -7.20 -12.75 -29.17
CA GLN A 139 -7.29 -11.32 -28.87
C GLN A 139 -8.64 -11.02 -28.23
N GLN A 140 -8.64 -10.20 -27.19
CA GLN A 140 -9.84 -9.70 -26.51
C GLN A 140 -9.73 -8.20 -26.31
N LYS A 141 -10.89 -7.54 -26.15
CA LYS A 141 -10.97 -6.13 -25.78
C LYS A 141 -11.16 -6.01 -24.28
N PHE A 142 -10.36 -5.13 -23.67
CA PHE A 142 -10.45 -4.83 -22.25
C PHE A 142 -10.69 -3.35 -22.05
N TRP A 143 -11.55 -3.00 -21.09
CA TRP A 143 -11.55 -1.68 -20.49
C TRP A 143 -10.37 -1.55 -19.54
N ILE A 144 -9.70 -0.40 -19.56
CA ILE A 144 -8.70 -0.01 -18.57
C ILE A 144 -9.02 1.39 -18.05
N ASN A 145 -8.59 1.68 -16.84
CA ASN A 145 -8.57 3.02 -16.25
C ASN A 145 -7.13 3.54 -16.17
N ASN A 146 -6.93 4.80 -16.52
CA ASN A 146 -5.68 5.51 -16.21
C ASN A 146 -5.80 6.17 -14.83
N ASP A 147 -4.97 5.78 -13.87
CA ASP A 147 -5.01 6.21 -12.47
C ASP A 147 -4.79 7.72 -12.31
N ASP A 148 -3.88 8.30 -13.09
CA ASP A 148 -3.57 9.73 -13.01
C ASP A 148 -4.74 10.62 -13.45
N THR A 149 -5.54 10.16 -14.41
CA THR A 149 -6.58 10.97 -15.08
C THR A 149 -8.02 10.53 -14.75
N GLY A 150 -8.20 9.29 -14.30
CA GLY A 150 -9.51 8.64 -14.15
C GLY A 150 -10.21 8.35 -15.49
N GLU A 151 -9.48 8.39 -16.61
CA GLU A 151 -10.05 8.11 -17.92
C GLU A 151 -10.20 6.59 -18.15
N HIS A 152 -11.41 6.16 -18.52
CA HIS A 152 -11.67 4.79 -18.96
C HIS A 152 -11.68 4.69 -20.48
N PHE A 153 -10.89 3.77 -21.02
CA PHE A 153 -10.84 3.49 -22.46
C PHE A 153 -10.57 2.01 -22.72
N GLN A 154 -10.69 1.59 -23.99
CA GLN A 154 -10.50 0.19 -24.37
C GLN A 154 -9.17 -0.03 -25.09
N ILE A 155 -8.53 -1.14 -24.80
CA ILE A 155 -7.36 -1.66 -25.50
C ILE A 155 -7.65 -3.06 -26.08
N ASP A 156 -6.84 -3.47 -27.05
CA ASP A 156 -6.79 -4.85 -27.53
C ASP A 156 -5.61 -5.56 -26.83
N ALA A 157 -5.84 -6.76 -26.30
CA ALA A 157 -4.80 -7.57 -25.66
C ALA A 157 -4.90 -9.04 -26.09
N ARG A 158 -3.79 -9.77 -26.03
CA ARG A 158 -3.71 -11.19 -26.37
C ARG A 158 -3.40 -12.04 -25.17
N LEU A 159 -3.98 -13.24 -25.15
CA LEU A 159 -3.61 -14.27 -24.18
C LEU A 159 -2.20 -14.78 -24.48
N ALA A 160 -1.23 -14.39 -23.67
CA ALA A 160 0.18 -14.74 -23.83
C ALA A 160 0.53 -16.05 -23.12
N TYR A 161 -0.07 -16.30 -21.95
CA TYR A 161 0.17 -17.51 -21.18
C TYR A 161 -1.07 -17.93 -20.36
N VAL A 162 -1.19 -19.23 -20.09
CA VAL A 162 -2.27 -19.80 -19.26
C VAL A 162 -1.74 -21.00 -18.49
N ASN A 163 -2.11 -21.09 -17.22
CA ASN A 163 -1.95 -22.29 -16.40
C ASN A 163 -3.28 -22.67 -15.72
N ASP A 164 -3.25 -23.52 -14.68
CA ASP A 164 -4.47 -23.96 -14.01
C ASP A 164 -5.11 -22.91 -13.09
N VAL A 165 -4.40 -21.82 -12.79
CA VAL A 165 -4.84 -20.77 -11.85
C VAL A 165 -5.23 -19.48 -12.58
N LEU A 166 -4.54 -19.11 -13.65
CA LEU A 166 -4.72 -17.78 -14.26
C LEU A 166 -4.42 -17.71 -15.76
N TYR A 167 -4.93 -16.63 -16.35
CA TYR A 167 -4.66 -16.16 -17.70
C TYR A 167 -3.80 -14.89 -17.67
N MET A 168 -2.67 -14.89 -18.39
CA MET A 168 -1.83 -13.70 -18.59
C MET A 168 -2.16 -13.05 -19.94
N TRP A 169 -2.78 -11.88 -19.90
CA TRP A 169 -3.08 -11.06 -21.07
C TRP A 169 -2.05 -9.96 -21.22
N VAL A 170 -1.68 -9.64 -22.46
CA VAL A 170 -0.72 -8.56 -22.77
C VAL A 170 -1.27 -7.70 -23.89
N GLU A 171 -1.23 -6.38 -23.71
CA GLU A 171 -1.62 -5.39 -24.72
C GLU A 171 -0.94 -5.65 -26.08
N ASP A 172 -1.73 -5.51 -27.14
CA ASP A 172 -1.27 -5.74 -28.50
C ASP A 172 -0.16 -4.76 -28.92
N GLY A 173 0.99 -5.32 -29.29
CA GLY A 173 2.15 -4.55 -29.74
C GLY A 173 3.03 -4.03 -28.61
N ALA A 174 2.70 -4.30 -27.35
CA ALA A 174 3.55 -3.98 -26.22
C ALA A 174 4.78 -4.90 -26.13
N ASN A 175 5.85 -4.41 -25.51
CA ASN A 175 7.08 -5.16 -25.29
C ASN A 175 7.03 -5.91 -23.97
N TYR A 176 7.37 -7.20 -23.99
CA TYR A 176 7.50 -8.06 -22.82
C TYR A 176 8.42 -9.25 -23.16
N ASP A 177 8.99 -9.88 -22.14
CA ASP A 177 9.69 -11.17 -22.29
C ASP A 177 8.70 -12.31 -21.99
N PRO A 178 8.39 -13.20 -22.96
CA PRO A 178 7.46 -14.30 -22.74
C PRO A 178 7.94 -15.33 -21.70
N ASP A 179 9.25 -15.51 -21.52
CA ASP A 179 9.79 -16.45 -20.55
C ASP A 179 9.62 -15.88 -19.13
N ASP A 180 9.92 -14.58 -18.92
CA ASP A 180 9.71 -13.92 -17.63
C ASP A 180 8.22 -13.89 -17.24
N LEU A 181 7.32 -13.59 -18.20
CA LEU A 181 5.87 -13.58 -17.96
C LEU A 181 5.35 -14.96 -17.55
N LYS A 182 5.84 -16.01 -18.20
CA LYS A 182 5.50 -17.39 -17.87
C LYS A 182 6.03 -17.78 -16.49
N ASP A 183 7.30 -17.49 -16.20
CA ASP A 183 7.92 -17.86 -14.94
C ASP A 183 7.22 -17.18 -13.76
N ALA A 184 6.81 -15.92 -13.92
CA ALA A 184 6.04 -15.22 -12.89
C ALA A 184 4.62 -15.77 -12.73
N ALA A 185 3.94 -16.14 -13.82
CA ALA A 185 2.62 -16.78 -13.76
C ALA A 185 2.64 -18.14 -13.03
N ASP A 186 3.67 -18.96 -13.31
CA ASP A 186 3.84 -20.24 -12.65
C ASP A 186 4.23 -20.07 -11.18
N LYS A 187 5.13 -19.13 -10.88
CA LYS A 187 5.47 -18.80 -9.49
C LYS A 187 4.27 -18.29 -8.70
N PHE A 188 3.44 -17.42 -9.28
CA PHE A 188 2.20 -16.98 -8.66
C PHE A 188 1.29 -18.18 -8.33
N ALA A 189 1.08 -19.09 -9.29
CA ALA A 189 0.22 -20.25 -9.10
C ALA A 189 0.76 -21.23 -8.04
N GLU A 190 2.09 -21.40 -7.95
CA GLU A 190 2.75 -22.33 -7.05
C GLU A 190 3.02 -21.76 -5.65
N GLN A 191 3.18 -20.45 -5.52
CA GLN A 191 3.59 -19.77 -4.29
C GLN A 191 2.51 -18.79 -3.81
N THR A 192 2.34 -17.65 -4.49
CA THR A 192 1.47 -16.53 -4.04
C THR A 192 0.02 -16.97 -3.86
N TYR A 193 -0.56 -17.63 -4.85
CA TYR A 193 -1.95 -18.06 -4.83
C TYR A 193 -2.30 -18.94 -3.61
N PRO A 194 -1.58 -20.04 -3.33
CA PRO A 194 -1.87 -20.84 -2.14
C PRO A 194 -1.50 -20.16 -0.81
N THR A 195 -0.43 -19.37 -0.73
CA THR A 195 -0.04 -18.70 0.53
C THR A 195 -1.07 -17.66 0.94
N ASP A 196 -1.48 -16.82 0.00
CA ASP A 196 -2.37 -15.70 0.27
C ASP A 196 -3.77 -16.21 0.54
N ARG A 197 -4.26 -17.21 -0.20
CA ARG A 197 -5.52 -17.87 0.13
C ARG A 197 -5.52 -18.52 1.52
N ASN A 198 -4.42 -19.17 1.89
CA ASN A 198 -4.32 -19.79 3.21
C ASN A 198 -4.34 -18.77 4.36
N PHE A 199 -3.87 -17.55 4.11
CA PHE A 199 -3.85 -16.49 5.10
C PHE A 199 -5.11 -15.63 5.06
N PHE A 200 -5.41 -15.00 3.92
CA PHE A 200 -6.44 -13.98 3.78
C PHE A 200 -7.83 -14.53 3.43
N GLY A 201 -7.94 -15.76 2.93
CA GLY A 201 -9.23 -16.38 2.60
C GLY A 201 -9.33 -16.82 1.14
N SER A 202 -10.38 -16.42 0.44
CA SER A 202 -10.50 -16.74 -0.99
C SER A 202 -11.19 -15.61 -1.71
N GLU A 203 -10.74 -15.38 -2.92
CA GLU A 203 -11.41 -14.60 -3.95
C GLU A 203 -12.79 -15.19 -4.28
N TRP A 204 -13.62 -14.41 -4.97
CA TRP A 204 -14.87 -14.93 -5.49
C TRP A 204 -14.58 -15.95 -6.60
N ASN A 205 -14.94 -17.21 -6.39
CA ASN A 205 -14.63 -18.30 -7.32
C ASN A 205 -15.85 -19.23 -7.49
N PRO A 206 -16.39 -19.43 -8.71
CA PRO A 206 -15.83 -19.07 -10.02
C PRO A 206 -16.23 -17.67 -10.50
N GLY A 207 -16.62 -16.77 -9.60
CA GLY A 207 -16.72 -15.36 -9.95
C GLY A 207 -17.91 -14.92 -10.79
N VAL A 208 -17.86 -13.65 -11.20
CA VAL A 208 -18.83 -12.97 -12.05
C VAL A 208 -18.93 -13.65 -13.42
N ASP A 209 -17.86 -14.23 -13.95
CA ASP A 209 -17.83 -14.79 -15.31
C ASP A 209 -17.88 -16.31 -15.36
N ASN A 210 -18.05 -16.95 -14.20
CA ASN A 210 -18.12 -18.41 -14.03
C ASN A 210 -16.83 -19.14 -14.48
N ASP A 211 -15.68 -18.46 -14.47
CA ASP A 211 -14.36 -19.04 -14.65
C ASP A 211 -13.61 -19.13 -13.31
N PRO A 212 -13.14 -20.33 -12.89
CA PRO A 212 -12.31 -20.44 -11.70
C PRO A 212 -10.90 -19.85 -11.85
N ARG A 213 -10.49 -19.41 -13.05
CA ARG A 213 -9.18 -18.81 -13.30
C ARG A 213 -9.22 -17.29 -13.22
N LEU A 214 -8.19 -16.73 -12.61
CA LEU A 214 -7.99 -15.28 -12.54
C LEU A 214 -7.49 -14.72 -13.88
N HIS A 215 -7.64 -13.42 -14.06
CA HIS A 215 -7.12 -12.69 -15.21
C HIS A 215 -6.12 -11.62 -14.78
N ILE A 216 -4.91 -11.65 -15.35
CA ILE A 216 -3.91 -10.59 -15.15
C ILE A 216 -3.68 -9.88 -16.49
N LEU A 217 -4.02 -8.60 -16.57
CA LEU A 217 -3.86 -7.80 -17.78
C LEU A 217 -2.62 -6.90 -17.68
N HIS A 218 -1.68 -7.10 -18.59
CA HIS A 218 -0.51 -6.26 -18.75
C HIS A 218 -0.79 -5.23 -19.85
N ALA A 219 -0.76 -3.96 -19.48
CA ALA A 219 -1.10 -2.85 -20.36
C ALA A 219 -0.20 -1.65 -20.12
N THR A 220 -0.13 -0.77 -21.11
CA THR A 220 0.47 0.56 -20.98
C THR A 220 -0.60 1.61 -20.69
N GLN A 221 -0.17 2.80 -20.27
CA GLN A 221 -1.05 3.96 -20.01
C GLN A 221 -2.05 3.75 -18.86
N LEU A 222 -1.73 2.87 -17.92
CA LEU A 222 -2.44 2.74 -16.66
C LEU A 222 -2.08 3.89 -15.70
N GLY A 223 -0.90 4.50 -15.83
CA GLY A 223 -0.50 5.68 -15.08
C GLY A 223 1.02 5.77 -14.90
N ASP A 224 1.54 6.97 -14.64
CA ASP A 224 2.98 7.23 -14.56
C ASP A 224 3.62 6.74 -13.24
N TYR A 225 2.80 6.53 -12.19
CA TYR A 225 3.28 6.26 -10.82
C TYR A 225 2.73 4.98 -10.19
N ILE A 226 2.16 4.08 -10.99
CA ILE A 226 1.59 2.83 -10.50
C ILE A 226 2.34 1.62 -11.06
N ALA A 227 2.41 0.54 -10.29
CA ALA A 227 2.92 -0.75 -10.74
C ALA A 227 1.80 -1.65 -11.27
N GLY A 228 0.62 -1.52 -10.68
CA GLY A 228 -0.60 -2.25 -11.01
C GLY A 228 -1.78 -1.69 -10.22
N TYR A 229 -2.95 -2.28 -10.44
CA TYR A 229 -4.11 -2.09 -9.58
C TYR A 229 -5.11 -3.23 -9.74
N TYR A 230 -5.87 -3.49 -8.68
CA TYR A 230 -7.10 -4.27 -8.69
C TYR A 230 -8.31 -3.34 -8.84
N SER A 231 -9.31 -3.76 -9.61
CA SER A 231 -10.55 -3.01 -9.81
C SER A 231 -11.76 -3.87 -9.53
N SER A 232 -12.35 -3.68 -8.35
CA SER A 232 -13.62 -4.30 -7.98
C SER A 232 -14.80 -3.96 -8.90
N SER A 233 -14.64 -2.97 -9.80
CA SER A 233 -15.64 -2.69 -10.83
C SER A 233 -15.80 -3.83 -11.83
N ASP A 234 -14.75 -4.64 -12.02
CA ASP A 234 -14.75 -5.76 -12.97
C ASP A 234 -15.51 -6.98 -12.46
N GLU A 235 -15.78 -7.06 -11.16
CA GLU A 235 -16.58 -8.08 -10.49
C GLU A 235 -18.10 -7.88 -10.69
N TYR A 236 -18.52 -6.89 -11.48
CA TYR A 236 -19.94 -6.58 -11.71
C TYR A 236 -20.34 -6.76 -13.16
N SER A 237 -21.59 -7.14 -13.40
CA SER A 237 -22.17 -7.11 -14.75
C SER A 237 -22.11 -5.71 -15.36
N ARG A 238 -21.86 -5.64 -16.68
CA ARG A 238 -21.91 -4.42 -17.49
C ARG A 238 -23.25 -3.69 -17.44
N ILE A 239 -24.32 -4.35 -17.01
CA ILE A 239 -25.60 -3.69 -16.74
C ILE A 239 -25.48 -2.72 -15.55
N ALA A 240 -24.73 -3.09 -14.50
CA ALA A 240 -24.47 -2.25 -13.33
C ALA A 240 -23.29 -1.31 -13.56
N GLN A 241 -22.21 -1.82 -14.17
CA GLN A 241 -20.95 -1.11 -14.39
C GLN A 241 -20.51 -1.19 -15.86
N PRO A 242 -20.88 -0.23 -16.73
CA PRO A 242 -20.67 -0.33 -18.18
C PRO A 242 -19.23 -0.52 -18.65
N THR A 243 -18.23 -0.11 -17.85
CA THR A 243 -16.80 -0.27 -18.13
C THR A 243 -16.19 -1.49 -17.46
N SER A 244 -17.01 -2.37 -16.86
CA SER A 244 -16.55 -3.64 -16.30
C SER A 244 -16.04 -4.57 -17.41
N ASN A 245 -14.96 -5.28 -17.10
CA ASN A 245 -14.51 -6.42 -17.89
C ASN A 245 -15.28 -7.71 -17.60
N GLU A 246 -16.06 -7.74 -16.52
CA GLU A 246 -16.81 -8.92 -16.03
C GLU A 246 -15.85 -10.08 -15.80
N LYS A 247 -14.84 -9.90 -14.93
CA LYS A 247 -13.77 -10.86 -14.61
C LYS A 247 -13.17 -10.61 -13.23
N GLU A 248 -12.75 -11.68 -12.57
CA GLU A 248 -11.84 -11.62 -11.43
C GLU A 248 -10.44 -11.29 -11.94
N MET A 249 -10.12 -9.99 -11.97
CA MET A 249 -8.92 -9.51 -12.62
C MET A 249 -8.20 -8.36 -11.93
N PHE A 250 -6.90 -8.25 -12.21
CA PHE A 250 -6.09 -7.09 -11.88
C PHE A 250 -5.12 -6.75 -13.02
N TYR A 251 -4.55 -5.56 -12.95
CA TYR A 251 -3.83 -4.90 -14.04
C TYR A 251 -2.39 -4.63 -13.62
N ILE A 252 -1.46 -4.72 -14.58
CA ILE A 252 -0.04 -4.45 -14.38
C ILE A 252 0.46 -3.48 -15.44
N GLU A 253 1.15 -2.43 -15.02
CA GLU A 253 1.68 -1.36 -15.89
C GLU A 253 2.99 -1.82 -16.56
N LEU A 254 2.94 -2.02 -17.87
CA LEU A 254 4.06 -2.52 -18.65
C LEU A 254 5.25 -1.56 -18.72
N ASP A 255 5.01 -0.24 -18.69
CA ASP A 255 6.12 0.73 -18.65
C ASP A 255 6.86 0.66 -17.31
N TRP A 256 6.16 0.33 -16.21
CA TRP A 256 6.79 0.05 -14.92
C TRP A 256 7.60 -1.25 -14.95
N VAL A 257 7.02 -2.33 -15.50
CA VAL A 257 7.69 -3.64 -15.69
C VAL A 257 8.97 -3.51 -16.52
N ASN A 258 8.88 -2.80 -17.64
CA ASN A 258 10.03 -2.57 -18.53
C ASN A 258 11.02 -1.52 -17.97
N GLY A 259 10.65 -0.80 -16.91
CA GLY A 259 11.47 0.16 -16.21
C GLY A 259 12.43 -0.47 -15.20
N LEU A 260 13.31 0.34 -14.60
CA LEU A 260 14.37 -0.14 -13.69
C LEU A 260 13.84 -0.85 -12.43
N LEU A 261 12.65 -0.49 -11.95
CA LEU A 261 12.05 -1.09 -10.75
C LEU A 261 11.35 -2.41 -11.09
N GLY A 262 10.52 -2.43 -12.13
CA GLY A 262 9.80 -3.64 -12.54
C GLY A 262 10.65 -4.67 -13.29
N SER A 263 11.86 -4.32 -13.76
CA SER A 263 12.80 -5.29 -14.33
C SER A 263 13.40 -6.24 -13.28
N ASN A 264 13.11 -6.05 -11.99
CA ASN A 264 13.46 -7.00 -10.94
C ASN A 264 12.30 -7.99 -10.73
N PRO A 265 12.46 -9.28 -11.04
CA PRO A 265 11.39 -10.27 -10.89
C PRO A 265 10.77 -10.30 -9.49
N LEU A 266 11.57 -10.04 -8.44
CA LEU A 266 11.07 -10.01 -7.07
C LEU A 266 10.06 -8.87 -6.84
N GLU A 267 10.29 -7.68 -7.40
CA GLU A 267 9.36 -6.54 -7.26
C GLU A 267 8.09 -6.77 -8.05
N TYR A 268 8.18 -7.44 -9.20
CA TYR A 268 6.99 -7.82 -9.96
C TYR A 268 6.11 -8.80 -9.17
N ASP A 269 6.72 -9.82 -8.57
CA ASP A 269 6.00 -10.83 -7.79
C ASP A 269 5.33 -10.24 -6.52
N THR A 270 5.93 -9.23 -5.89
CA THR A 270 5.32 -8.53 -4.74
C THR A 270 4.08 -7.75 -5.14
N VAL A 271 4.08 -7.11 -6.31
CA VAL A 271 2.88 -6.44 -6.86
C VAL A 271 1.77 -7.45 -7.12
N LEU A 272 2.07 -8.63 -7.68
CA LEU A 272 1.03 -9.65 -7.88
C LEU A 272 0.40 -10.11 -6.56
N ALA A 273 1.18 -10.26 -5.48
CA ALA A 273 0.66 -10.60 -4.15
C ALA A 273 -0.21 -9.49 -3.58
N HIS A 274 0.21 -8.23 -3.74
CA HIS A 274 -0.55 -7.06 -3.31
C HIS A 274 -1.92 -7.00 -3.99
N GLU A 275 -1.96 -7.06 -5.33
CA GLU A 275 -3.23 -6.97 -6.08
C GLU A 275 -4.14 -8.18 -5.84
N PHE A 276 -3.56 -9.37 -5.65
CA PHE A 276 -4.34 -10.55 -5.32
C PHE A 276 -4.96 -10.46 -3.91
N GLN A 277 -4.26 -9.85 -2.95
CA GLN A 277 -4.83 -9.58 -1.63
C GLN A 277 -6.09 -8.73 -1.75
N HIS A 278 -6.06 -7.63 -2.53
CA HIS A 278 -7.24 -6.80 -2.73
C HIS A 278 -8.45 -7.58 -3.27
N MET A 279 -8.22 -8.48 -4.22
CA MET A 279 -9.27 -9.33 -4.78
C MET A 279 -9.87 -10.29 -3.75
N ILE A 280 -9.02 -10.97 -2.95
CA ILE A 280 -9.50 -11.81 -1.84
C ILE A 280 -10.32 -10.95 -0.87
N HIS A 281 -9.76 -9.80 -0.48
CA HIS A 281 -10.33 -8.96 0.55
C HIS A 281 -11.67 -8.39 0.12
N TRP A 282 -11.81 -7.98 -1.15
CA TRP A 282 -13.08 -7.52 -1.69
C TRP A 282 -14.22 -8.54 -1.52
N HIS A 283 -13.91 -9.83 -1.66
CA HIS A 283 -14.90 -10.90 -1.48
C HIS A 283 -15.20 -11.20 0.00
N THR A 284 -14.22 -11.02 0.90
CA THR A 284 -14.40 -11.32 2.33
C THR A 284 -14.93 -10.13 3.14
N ASP A 285 -14.47 -8.92 2.85
CA ASP A 285 -14.89 -7.64 3.43
C ASP A 285 -14.75 -6.49 2.42
N VAL A 286 -15.88 -6.10 1.83
CA VAL A 286 -15.93 -5.15 0.71
C VAL A 286 -15.83 -3.68 1.16
N ASN A 287 -15.97 -3.37 2.44
CA ASN A 287 -16.08 -1.98 2.93
C ASN A 287 -15.07 -1.61 4.02
N GLU A 288 -14.02 -2.39 4.20
CA GLU A 288 -12.92 -2.10 5.12
C GLU A 288 -12.29 -0.70 4.85
N GLU A 289 -11.77 -0.07 5.89
CA GLU A 289 -11.05 1.20 5.82
C GLU A 289 -9.75 1.04 5.03
N THR A 290 -9.47 2.05 4.19
CA THR A 290 -8.30 2.06 3.28
C THR A 290 -7.00 1.71 3.98
N TRP A 291 -6.73 2.26 5.16
CA TRP A 291 -5.45 2.00 5.84
C TRP A 291 -5.30 0.53 6.28
N VAL A 292 -6.39 -0.16 6.59
CA VAL A 292 -6.35 -1.61 6.89
C VAL A 292 -6.18 -2.39 5.59
N GLY A 293 -6.98 -2.08 4.58
CA GLY A 293 -6.92 -2.73 3.27
C GLY A 293 -5.53 -2.66 2.62
N GLU A 294 -4.95 -1.45 2.52
CA GLU A 294 -3.61 -1.24 1.96
C GLU A 294 -2.52 -1.84 2.84
N GLY A 295 -2.65 -1.73 4.17
CA GLY A 295 -1.70 -2.34 5.10
C GLY A 295 -1.64 -3.86 4.97
N LEU A 296 -2.80 -4.52 4.80
CA LEU A 296 -2.88 -5.96 4.57
C LEU A 296 -2.33 -6.35 3.19
N SER A 297 -2.53 -5.51 2.17
CA SER A 297 -2.02 -5.72 0.81
C SER A 297 -0.50 -5.60 0.74
N GLU A 298 0.08 -4.64 1.45
CA GLU A 298 1.53 -4.58 1.65
C GLU A 298 2.05 -5.78 2.45
N PHE A 299 1.34 -6.19 3.51
CA PHE A 299 1.69 -7.37 4.30
C PHE A 299 1.55 -8.69 3.52
N ALA A 300 0.72 -8.75 2.48
CA ALA A 300 0.60 -9.94 1.63
C ALA A 300 1.91 -10.34 0.96
N GLN A 301 2.78 -9.37 0.68
CA GLN A 301 4.11 -9.62 0.12
C GLN A 301 4.98 -10.46 1.08
N ASP A 302 4.85 -10.22 2.39
CA ASP A 302 5.51 -10.99 3.44
C ASP A 302 4.89 -12.39 3.58
N VAL A 303 3.56 -12.47 3.52
CA VAL A 303 2.80 -13.73 3.56
C VAL A 303 3.16 -14.63 2.38
N ALA A 304 3.31 -14.06 1.18
CA ALA A 304 3.76 -14.73 -0.02
C ALA A 304 5.25 -15.14 0.04
N GLY A 305 6.01 -14.63 1.01
CA GLY A 305 7.39 -15.03 1.25
C GLY A 305 8.43 -14.24 0.45
N PHE A 306 8.09 -13.06 -0.06
CA PHE A 306 9.02 -12.18 -0.78
C PHE A 306 9.84 -11.28 0.15
N GLY A 307 9.41 -11.18 1.41
CA GLY A 307 10.07 -10.41 2.45
C GLY A 307 9.74 -8.92 2.38
N PRO A 308 10.15 -8.15 3.41
CA PRO A 308 9.63 -6.82 3.65
C PRO A 308 10.10 -5.83 2.59
N THR A 309 9.17 -5.24 1.86
CA THR A 309 9.48 -4.14 0.93
C THR A 309 9.79 -2.88 1.74
N THR A 310 11.04 -2.45 1.67
CA THR A 310 11.55 -1.36 2.54
C THR A 310 11.34 0.04 1.95
N THR A 311 10.70 0.15 0.79
CA THR A 311 10.52 1.43 0.09
C THR A 311 9.55 2.33 0.84
N PHE A 312 8.32 1.87 1.07
CA PHE A 312 7.29 2.69 1.74
C PHE A 312 7.54 2.86 3.23
N SER A 313 8.00 1.82 3.93
CA SER A 313 8.39 1.93 5.34
C SER A 313 9.48 2.99 5.56
N ARG A 314 10.47 3.11 4.66
CA ARG A 314 11.47 4.19 4.73
C ARG A 314 10.89 5.58 4.46
N SER A 315 9.86 5.70 3.62
CA SER A 315 9.16 6.97 3.39
C SER A 315 8.47 7.43 4.68
N PHE A 316 7.67 6.54 5.28
CA PHE A 316 7.02 6.83 6.57
C PHE A 316 8.02 7.19 7.68
N LEU A 317 9.11 6.43 7.85
CA LEU A 317 10.10 6.70 8.91
C LEU A 317 10.81 8.06 8.75
N ARG A 318 10.74 8.70 7.57
CA ARG A 318 11.23 10.09 7.38
C ARG A 318 10.19 11.14 7.75
N VAL A 319 8.91 10.77 7.80
CA VAL A 319 7.77 11.63 8.14
C VAL A 319 6.85 10.89 9.12
N PRO A 320 7.33 10.55 10.34
CA PRO A 320 6.58 9.67 11.25
C PRO A 320 5.32 10.32 11.85
N ASP A 321 5.11 11.62 11.65
CA ASP A 321 3.89 12.33 12.01
C ASP A 321 2.73 12.09 11.00
N THR A 322 2.93 11.24 9.99
CA THR A 322 1.88 10.81 9.07
C THR A 322 0.77 10.08 9.82
N GLN A 323 -0.46 10.54 9.64
CA GLN A 323 -1.65 9.93 10.26
C GLN A 323 -1.90 8.54 9.69
N LEU A 324 -2.10 7.55 10.58
CA LEU A 324 -2.32 6.15 10.19
C LEU A 324 -3.72 5.93 9.59
N THR A 325 -4.76 6.41 10.28
CA THR A 325 -6.16 6.05 10.03
C THR A 325 -6.88 6.96 9.03
N SER A 326 -6.20 7.93 8.42
CA SER A 326 -6.81 8.84 7.45
C SER A 326 -5.83 9.16 6.33
N TRP A 327 -6.28 8.94 5.10
CA TRP A 327 -5.52 9.13 3.87
C TRP A 327 -6.10 10.32 3.10
N SER A 328 -5.28 11.03 2.33
CA SER A 328 -5.76 12.04 1.41
C SER A 328 -6.32 11.42 0.13
N ASP A 329 -7.35 12.04 -0.46
CA ASP A 329 -8.03 11.55 -1.69
C ASP A 329 -7.14 11.53 -2.96
N GLY A 330 -5.88 11.96 -2.90
CA GLY A 330 -4.95 11.96 -4.06
C GLY A 330 -3.91 10.85 -3.95
N SER A 331 -3.53 10.23 -5.08
CA SER A 331 -2.52 9.16 -5.14
C SER A 331 -1.08 9.66 -4.87
N ALA A 332 -0.76 10.89 -5.28
CA ALA A 332 0.55 11.49 -5.08
C ALA A 332 0.82 11.82 -3.59
N GLY A 333 1.90 11.25 -3.03
CA GLY A 333 2.29 11.48 -1.64
C GLY A 333 1.79 10.43 -0.64
N ASN A 334 1.12 9.37 -1.12
CA ASN A 334 0.59 8.30 -0.27
C ASN A 334 1.65 7.30 0.19
N GLU A 335 2.91 7.39 -0.26
CA GLU A 335 3.97 6.44 0.09
C GLU A 335 4.21 6.36 1.60
N ASN A 336 4.01 7.48 2.31
CA ASN A 336 4.11 7.51 3.77
C ASN A 336 2.94 6.77 4.44
N HIS A 337 1.75 6.83 3.85
CA HIS A 337 0.57 6.16 4.36
C HIS A 337 0.66 4.64 4.16
N TYR A 338 1.09 4.19 2.97
CA TYR A 338 1.45 2.79 2.71
C TYR A 338 2.48 2.28 3.72
N GLY A 339 3.55 3.07 3.95
CA GLY A 339 4.58 2.71 4.92
C GLY A 339 4.08 2.58 6.35
N ALA A 340 3.21 3.49 6.79
CA ALA A 340 2.60 3.45 8.12
C ALA A 340 1.70 2.23 8.29
N ALA A 341 0.79 2.01 7.32
CA ALA A 341 -0.17 0.91 7.34
C ALA A 341 0.53 -0.46 7.29
N TYR A 342 1.52 -0.62 6.41
CA TYR A 342 2.35 -1.82 6.34
C TYR A 342 3.04 -2.11 7.68
N LEU A 343 3.75 -1.13 8.25
CA LEU A 343 4.48 -1.32 9.50
C LEU A 343 3.52 -1.63 10.67
N PHE A 344 2.32 -1.07 10.67
CA PHE A 344 1.31 -1.40 11.66
C PHE A 344 0.86 -2.86 11.53
N MET A 345 0.57 -3.34 10.31
CA MET A 345 0.13 -4.73 10.10
C MET A 345 1.22 -5.76 10.42
N VAL A 346 2.48 -5.47 10.05
CA VAL A 346 3.62 -6.30 10.43
C VAL A 346 3.78 -6.35 11.94
N TYR A 347 3.74 -5.20 12.61
CA TYR A 347 3.84 -5.12 14.08
C TYR A 347 2.71 -5.88 14.77
N PHE A 348 1.48 -5.70 14.28
CA PHE A 348 0.30 -6.42 14.78
C PHE A 348 0.47 -7.94 14.63
N ALA A 349 0.90 -8.41 13.45
CA ALA A 349 1.14 -9.82 13.19
C ALA A 349 2.30 -10.40 14.02
N GLN A 350 3.36 -9.64 14.27
CA GLN A 350 4.48 -10.06 15.11
C GLN A 350 4.08 -10.16 16.59
N ARG A 351 3.30 -9.18 17.08
CA ARG A 351 2.91 -9.10 18.49
C ARG A 351 1.82 -10.10 18.86
N PHE A 352 0.84 -10.32 17.99
CA PHE A 352 -0.33 -11.14 18.29
C PHE A 352 -0.40 -12.45 17.51
N GLY A 353 0.47 -12.63 16.52
CA GLY A 353 0.56 -13.85 15.73
C GLY A 353 -0.49 -13.96 14.63
N SER A 354 -0.22 -14.87 13.69
CA SER A 354 -1.03 -15.05 12.48
C SER A 354 -2.50 -15.42 12.72
N ASP A 355 -2.84 -16.05 13.84
CA ASP A 355 -4.24 -16.45 14.11
C ASP A 355 -5.11 -15.22 14.39
N LEU A 356 -4.59 -14.25 15.15
CA LEU A 356 -5.32 -13.02 15.43
C LEU A 356 -5.37 -12.08 14.21
N THR A 357 -4.30 -12.01 13.43
CA THR A 357 -4.30 -11.26 12.17
C THR A 357 -5.32 -11.84 11.17
N ARG A 358 -5.43 -13.17 11.08
CA ARG A 358 -6.45 -13.82 10.25
C ARG A 358 -7.87 -13.56 10.76
N ALA A 359 -8.05 -13.45 12.07
CA ALA A 359 -9.32 -13.04 12.65
C ALA A 359 -9.68 -11.58 12.30
N LEU A 360 -8.69 -10.68 12.28
CA LEU A 360 -8.88 -9.29 11.83
C LEU A 360 -9.32 -9.25 10.35
N VAL A 361 -8.63 -9.96 9.46
CA VAL A 361 -8.97 -10.03 8.02
C VAL A 361 -10.41 -10.52 7.78
N ALA A 362 -10.92 -11.40 8.64
CA ALA A 362 -12.26 -11.96 8.52
C ALA A 362 -13.33 -11.17 9.31
N HIS A 363 -12.96 -10.07 9.97
CA HIS A 363 -13.85 -9.35 10.87
C HIS A 363 -14.72 -8.35 10.10
N PRO A 364 -16.05 -8.34 10.27
CA PRO A 364 -16.94 -7.47 9.49
C PRO A 364 -17.01 -6.01 9.97
N ALA A 365 -16.30 -5.69 11.06
CA ALA A 365 -16.20 -4.32 11.56
C ALA A 365 -14.87 -3.75 11.09
N ASN A 366 -14.93 -2.48 10.66
CA ASN A 366 -13.83 -1.86 9.96
C ASN A 366 -12.85 -1.16 10.90
N GLY A 367 -11.61 -1.01 10.44
CA GLY A 367 -10.62 -0.13 11.00
C GLY A 367 -10.34 -0.41 12.47
N VAL A 368 -10.39 0.65 13.26
CA VAL A 368 -10.16 0.59 14.71
C VAL A 368 -11.16 -0.32 15.42
N ALA A 369 -12.43 -0.29 15.01
CA ALA A 369 -13.48 -1.09 15.64
C ALA A 369 -13.22 -2.60 15.46
N GLY A 370 -12.79 -3.01 14.26
CA GLY A 370 -12.40 -4.40 13.99
C GLY A 370 -11.24 -4.87 14.86
N ILE A 371 -10.22 -4.01 15.04
CA ILE A 371 -9.04 -4.31 15.87
C ILE A 371 -9.42 -4.41 17.35
N ASP A 372 -10.23 -3.49 17.87
CA ASP A 372 -10.69 -3.55 19.26
C ASP A 372 -11.51 -4.83 19.50
N ASP A 373 -12.43 -5.18 18.60
CA ASP A 373 -13.27 -6.37 18.72
C ASP A 373 -12.44 -7.67 18.74
N ILE A 374 -11.45 -7.81 17.86
CA ILE A 374 -10.59 -9.00 17.82
C ILE A 374 -9.62 -9.06 19.00
N LEU A 375 -9.11 -7.91 19.50
CA LEU A 375 -8.32 -7.86 20.73
C LEU A 375 -9.14 -8.36 21.92
N VAL A 376 -10.37 -7.87 22.09
CA VAL A 376 -11.30 -8.33 23.14
C VAL A 376 -11.59 -9.83 22.98
N TRP A 377 -11.87 -10.28 21.76
CA TRP A 377 -12.13 -11.69 21.46
C TRP A 377 -10.96 -12.61 21.85
N SER A 378 -9.72 -12.15 21.66
CA SER A 378 -8.51 -12.89 22.04
C SER A 378 -8.28 -12.97 23.56
N GLY A 379 -9.06 -12.22 24.35
CA GLY A 379 -8.89 -12.07 25.80
C GLY A 379 -7.85 -11.03 26.20
N SER A 380 -7.41 -10.18 25.26
CA SER A 380 -6.56 -9.04 25.55
C SER A 380 -7.33 -7.95 26.30
N GLU A 381 -6.67 -7.26 27.23
CA GLU A 381 -7.19 -6.05 27.87
C GLU A 381 -6.74 -4.77 27.15
N LEU A 382 -5.94 -4.90 26.08
CA LEU A 382 -5.45 -3.78 25.28
C LEU A 382 -6.54 -3.28 24.33
N THR A 383 -6.55 -1.98 24.10
CA THR A 383 -7.28 -1.32 23.02
C THR A 383 -6.36 -1.04 21.83
N PHE A 384 -6.94 -0.64 20.69
CA PHE A 384 -6.20 -0.11 19.56
C PHE A 384 -5.27 1.03 19.98
N ASP A 385 -5.73 1.96 20.83
CA ASP A 385 -4.91 3.09 21.29
C ASP A 385 -3.66 2.62 22.07
N ASP A 386 -3.79 1.56 22.87
CA ASP A 386 -2.65 0.96 23.59
C ASP A 386 -1.66 0.33 22.61
N VAL A 387 -2.15 -0.44 21.64
CA VAL A 387 -1.32 -1.09 20.61
C VAL A 387 -0.64 -0.05 19.72
N TYR A 388 -1.37 1.00 19.34
CA TYR A 388 -0.85 2.11 18.55
C TYR A 388 0.24 2.88 19.31
N ALA A 389 0.05 3.17 20.60
CA ALA A 389 1.05 3.83 21.41
C ALA A 389 2.36 3.00 21.50
N ASP A 390 2.24 1.69 21.66
CA ASP A 390 3.41 0.81 21.66
C ASP A 390 4.08 0.73 20.28
N TRP A 391 3.30 0.68 19.19
CA TRP A 391 3.82 0.71 17.81
C TRP A 391 4.61 1.99 17.52
N VAL A 392 4.15 3.16 17.99
CA VAL A 392 4.90 4.42 17.87
C VAL A 392 6.26 4.32 18.56
N VAL A 393 6.31 3.72 19.76
CA VAL A 393 7.57 3.50 20.47
C VAL A 393 8.44 2.48 19.74
N ALA A 394 7.85 1.41 19.20
CA ALA A 394 8.56 0.37 18.46
C ALA A 394 9.28 0.95 17.23
N ASN A 395 8.60 1.77 16.43
CA ASN A 395 9.18 2.44 15.27
C ASN A 395 10.33 3.40 15.63
N TYR A 396 10.32 3.96 16.85
CA TYR A 396 11.39 4.84 17.31
C TYR A 396 12.57 4.07 17.92
N ALA A 397 12.29 3.03 18.71
CA ALA A 397 13.27 2.36 19.55
C ALA A 397 13.91 1.14 18.90
N ASP A 398 13.15 0.36 18.13
CA ASP A 398 13.56 -0.92 17.53
C ASP A 398 14.33 -1.81 18.53
N ALA A 399 13.70 -2.07 19.68
CA ALA A 399 14.33 -2.60 20.87
C ALA A 399 13.60 -3.84 21.43
N PRO A 400 13.85 -5.05 20.88
CA PRO A 400 13.12 -6.28 21.24
C PRO A 400 13.30 -6.70 22.69
N ASP A 401 14.47 -6.43 23.25
CA ASP A 401 14.82 -6.79 24.61
C ASP A 401 14.46 -5.68 25.63
N ALA A 402 13.82 -4.60 25.18
CA ALA A 402 13.53 -3.46 26.04
C ALA A 402 12.63 -3.87 27.20
N LEU A 403 13.09 -3.57 28.42
CA LEU A 403 12.33 -3.74 29.66
C LEU A 403 11.83 -5.17 29.94
N GLY A 404 12.34 -6.18 29.22
CA GLY A 404 11.85 -7.56 29.31
C GLY A 404 10.41 -7.71 28.80
N LEU A 405 10.02 -6.90 27.82
CA LEU A 405 8.67 -6.85 27.24
C LEU A 405 8.54 -7.66 25.95
N ASP A 406 9.41 -8.64 25.74
CA ASP A 406 9.30 -9.68 24.71
C ASP A 406 8.86 -9.16 23.32
N GLY A 407 9.58 -8.20 22.75
CA GLY A 407 9.32 -7.69 21.39
C GLY A 407 8.22 -6.64 21.26
N ILE A 408 7.63 -6.15 22.37
CA ILE A 408 6.61 -5.08 22.32
C ILE A 408 7.14 -3.80 21.64
N TYR A 409 8.44 -3.51 21.71
CA TYR A 409 9.03 -2.28 21.15
C TYR A 409 9.98 -2.51 19.97
N GLY A 410 9.72 -3.55 19.15
CA GLY A 410 10.45 -3.85 17.91
C GLY A 410 11.07 -5.22 17.93
#